data_AF-A0A3M1GFB1-F1
#
_entry.id   AF-A0A3M1GFB1-F1
#
_cell.length_a   1.000
_cell.length_b   1.000
_cell.length_c   1.000
_cell.angle_alpha   90.00
_cell.angle_beta   90.00
_cell.angle_gamma   90.00
#
_symmetry.space_group_name_H-M   'P 1'
#
loop_
_entity.id
_entity.type
_entity.pdbx_description
1 polymer ?
#
loop_
_entity_poly.entity_id
_entity_poly.type
_entity_poly.pdbx_seq_one_letter_code
_entity_poly.pdbx_strand_id
1 'polypeptide(L)'
;MKTLKLTRENTGEVISECIKDLEEGKVIAFPTETFYGLGVKYDNEEALKRVYEIKNRPMEKAIPLIIGDIALVELVAEVQYPLEEEIM
;
A
#
# COMPACT_ATOMS: atom_id res chain seq x y z
N MET A 1 16.65 1.47 -9.48
CA MET A 1 15.24 1.89 -9.49
C MET A 1 14.65 1.54 -10.86
N LYS A 2 13.59 0.73 -10.89
CA LYS A 2 12.84 0.39 -12.11
C LYS A 2 11.63 1.31 -12.20
N THR A 3 11.28 1.76 -13.41
CA THR A 3 10.10 2.60 -13.65
C THR A 3 9.16 1.89 -14.61
N LEU A 4 7.88 1.79 -14.24
CA LEU A 4 6.80 1.27 -15.08
C LEU A 4 5.89 2.43 -15.47
N LYS A 5 5.67 2.63 -16.78
CA LYS A 5 4.74 3.63 -17.27
C LYS A 5 3.35 3.01 -17.34
N LEU A 6 2.42 3.54 -16.54
CA LEU A 6 1.01 3.16 -16.58
C LEU A 6 0.28 3.90 -17.71
N THR A 7 -0.36 3.15 -18.60
CA THR A 7 -1.29 3.64 -19.63
C THR A 7 -2.57 2.81 -19.59
N ARG A 8 -3.59 3.23 -20.35
CA ARG A 8 -4.87 2.49 -20.41
C ARG A 8 -4.71 1.12 -21.06
N GLU A 9 -3.76 0.98 -21.98
CA GLU A 9 -3.53 -0.23 -22.77
C GLU A 9 -2.75 -1.30 -21.99
N ASN A 10 -1.93 -0.92 -21.00
CA ASN A 10 -1.04 -1.84 -20.30
C ASN A 10 -1.34 -1.98 -18.80
N THR A 11 -2.51 -1.53 -18.34
CA THR A 11 -2.85 -1.49 -16.91
C THR A 11 -2.69 -2.86 -16.24
N GLY A 12 -3.18 -3.94 -16.86
CA GLY A 12 -3.07 -5.29 -16.31
C GLY A 12 -1.62 -5.79 -16.16
N GLU A 13 -0.77 -5.51 -17.15
CA GLU A 13 0.66 -5.89 -17.13
C GLU A 13 1.42 -5.13 -16.04
N VAL A 14 1.19 -3.81 -15.95
CA VAL A 14 1.83 -2.96 -14.94
C VAL A 14 1.42 -3.37 -13.53
N ILE A 15 0.11 -3.61 -13.30
CA ILE A 15 -0.39 -4.08 -12.00
C ILE A 15 0.23 -5.45 -11.65
N SER A 16 0.28 -6.38 -12.60
CA SER A 16 0.85 -7.72 -12.38
C SER A 16 2.33 -7.65 -11.97
N GLU A 17 3.11 -6.78 -12.62
CA GLU A 17 4.51 -6.57 -12.27
C GLU A 17 4.67 -5.92 -10.88
N CYS A 18 3.81 -4.96 -10.53
CA CYS A 18 3.79 -4.37 -9.19
C CYS A 18 3.43 -5.40 -8.11
N ILE A 19 2.47 -6.29 -8.37
CA ILE A 19 2.10 -7.38 -7.45
C ILE A 19 3.31 -8.29 -7.22
N LYS A 20 4.00 -8.68 -8.30
CA LYS A 20 5.23 -9.48 -8.18
C LYS A 20 6.29 -8.79 -7.33
N ASP A 21 6.53 -7.51 -7.57
CA ASP A 21 7.50 -6.73 -6.78
C ASP A 21 7.11 -6.65 -5.30
N LEU A 22 5.82 -6.51 -4.99
CA LEU A 22 5.29 -6.53 -3.61
C LEU A 22 5.46 -7.90 -2.94
N GLU A 23 5.16 -9.00 -3.64
CA GLU A 23 5.36 -10.37 -3.14
C GLU A 23 6.85 -10.68 -2.89
N GLU A 24 7.75 -10.10 -3.68
CA GLU A 24 9.20 -10.17 -3.47
C GLU A 24 9.71 -9.25 -2.34
N GLY A 25 8.81 -8.54 -1.63
CA GLY A 25 9.14 -7.66 -0.51
C GLY A 25 9.83 -6.36 -0.92
N LYS A 26 9.63 -5.90 -2.17
CA LYS A 26 10.15 -4.62 -2.65
C LYS A 26 9.22 -3.48 -2.27
N VAL A 27 9.81 -2.30 -2.14
CA VAL A 27 9.08 -1.03 -1.97
C VAL A 27 8.71 -0.49 -3.34
N ILE A 28 7.43 -0.20 -3.55
CA ILE A 28 6.94 0.45 -4.78
C ILE A 28 6.55 1.90 -4.50
N ALA A 29 6.74 2.76 -5.50
CA ALA A 29 6.19 4.11 -5.52
C ALA A 29 5.03 4.16 -6.51
N PHE A 30 3.87 4.68 -6.10
CA PHE A 30 2.67 4.75 -6.94
C PHE A 30 2.00 6.12 -6.84
N PRO A 31 1.38 6.62 -7.93
CA PRO A 31 0.71 7.90 -7.92
C PRO A 31 -0.57 7.85 -7.08
N THR A 32 -0.89 8.97 -6.41
CA THR A 32 -2.23 9.23 -5.85
C THR A 32 -2.71 10.60 -6.35
N GLU A 33 -3.89 11.05 -5.93
CA GLU A 33 -4.38 12.40 -6.27
C GLU A 33 -3.45 13.51 -5.77
N THR A 34 -2.82 13.34 -4.59
CA THR A 34 -2.05 14.40 -3.93
C THR A 34 -0.54 14.23 -4.13
N PHE A 35 -0.01 13.11 -3.68
CA PHE A 35 1.43 12.81 -3.70
C PHE A 35 1.67 11.35 -4.05
N TYR A 36 2.91 11.00 -4.37
CA TYR A 36 3.26 9.59 -4.53
C TYR A 36 3.22 8.88 -3.19
N GLY A 37 2.56 7.71 -3.17
CA GLY A 37 2.64 6.76 -2.07
C GLY A 37 3.90 5.91 -2.19
N LEU A 38 4.44 5.49 -1.04
CA LEU A 38 5.40 4.39 -0.95
C LEU A 38 4.70 3.23 -0.24
N GLY A 39 4.67 2.08 -0.90
CA GLY A 39 3.94 0.91 -0.43
C GLY A 39 4.78 -0.35 -0.44
N VAL A 40 4.42 -1.26 0.44
CA VAL A 40 4.93 -2.64 0.56
C VAL A 40 3.76 -3.56 0.87
N LYS A 41 3.98 -4.87 0.77
CA LYS A 41 3.00 -5.85 1.22
C LYS A 41 2.85 -5.75 2.75
N TYR A 42 1.60 -5.70 3.23
CA TYR A 42 1.29 -5.36 4.63
C TYR A 42 1.75 -6.40 5.65
N ASP A 43 1.80 -7.67 5.25
CA ASP A 43 2.20 -8.84 6.06
C ASP A 43 3.71 -9.11 6.01
N ASN A 44 4.49 -8.22 5.38
CA ASN A 44 5.93 -8.33 5.26
C ASN A 44 6.64 -7.30 6.15
N GLU A 45 6.96 -7.71 7.38
CA GLU A 45 7.62 -6.84 8.38
C GLU A 45 8.96 -6.27 7.90
N GLU A 46 9.74 -7.05 7.15
CA GLU A 46 11.04 -6.61 6.66
C GLU A 46 10.90 -5.53 5.59
N ALA A 47 9.92 -5.68 4.69
CA ALA A 47 9.59 -4.65 3.72
C ALA A 47 9.07 -3.39 4.42
N LEU A 48 8.27 -3.53 5.49
CA LEU A 48 7.78 -2.40 6.28
C LEU A 48 8.93 -1.59 6.92
N LYS A 49 9.92 -2.26 7.51
CA LYS A 49 11.12 -1.60 8.06
C LYS A 49 11.84 -0.75 7.00
N ARG A 50 11.98 -1.27 5.78
CA ARG A 50 12.58 -0.50 4.66
C ARG A 50 11.81 0.78 4.36
N VAL A 51 10.47 0.76 4.45
CA VAL A 51 9.67 1.99 4.27
C VAL A 51 9.96 3.01 5.38
N TYR A 52 10.06 2.57 6.64
CA TYR A 52 10.43 3.45 7.75
C TYR A 52 11.82 4.07 7.55
N GLU A 53 12.81 3.26 7.15
CA GLU A 53 14.16 3.71 6.86
C GLU A 53 14.20 4.72 5.71
N ILE A 54 13.58 4.41 4.56
CA ILE A 54 13.53 5.29 3.38
C ILE A 54 12.88 6.63 3.72
N LYS A 55 11.80 6.60 4.52
CA LYS A 55 11.08 7.82 4.93
C LYS A 55 11.74 8.53 6.10
N ASN A 56 12.80 7.98 6.68
CA ASN A 56 13.40 8.43 7.94
C ASN A 56 12.32 8.68 9.01
N ARG A 57 11.38 7.74 9.14
CA ARG A 57 10.20 7.86 10.00
C ARG A 57 10.48 7.16 11.34
N PRO A 58 10.15 7.78 12.49
CA PRO A 58 10.19 7.09 13.78
C PRO A 58 9.23 5.90 13.81
N MET A 59 9.66 4.75 14.35
CA MET A 59 8.86 3.53 14.40
C MET A 59 7.54 3.69 15.18
N GLU A 60 7.53 4.53 16.22
CA GLU A 60 6.33 4.88 16.99
C GLU A 60 5.20 5.50 16.13
N LYS A 61 5.54 6.09 14.98
CA LYS A 61 4.54 6.73 14.10
C LYS A 61 4.00 5.72 13.10
N ALA A 62 2.78 5.25 13.33
CA ALA A 62 2.08 4.32 12.43
C ALA A 62 2.06 4.80 10.96
N ILE A 63 2.10 3.86 10.02
CA ILE A 63 1.93 4.09 8.58
C ILE A 63 0.50 3.67 8.20
N PRO A 64 -0.20 4.41 7.31
CA PRO A 64 -1.53 4.00 6.85
C PRO A 64 -1.48 2.65 6.14
N LEU A 65 -2.46 1.79 6.43
CA LEU A 65 -2.76 0.59 5.65
C LEU A 65 -3.80 0.95 4.59
N ILE A 66 -3.55 0.55 3.34
CA ILE A 66 -4.49 0.77 2.24
C ILE A 66 -5.26 -0.52 2.00
N ILE A 67 -6.59 -0.45 2.14
CA ILE A 67 -7.50 -1.55 1.81
C ILE A 67 -8.28 -1.20 0.54
N GLY A 68 -8.42 -2.16 -0.37
CA GLY A 68 -9.14 -1.95 -1.64
C GLY A 68 -10.66 -2.11 -1.51
N ASP A 69 -11.12 -2.76 -0.45
CA ASP A 69 -12.52 -3.05 -0.18
C ASP A 69 -12.75 -3.09 1.34
N ILE A 70 -13.86 -2.51 1.82
CA ILE A 70 -14.20 -2.50 3.23
C ILE A 70 -14.46 -3.90 3.79
N ALA A 71 -14.91 -4.85 2.96
CA ALA A 71 -15.09 -6.24 3.35
C ALA A 71 -13.78 -6.92 3.79
N LEU A 72 -12.62 -6.35 3.46
CA LEU A 72 -11.30 -6.89 3.83
C LEU A 72 -10.79 -6.36 5.18
N VAL A 73 -11.46 -5.37 5.79
CA VAL A 73 -10.98 -4.72 7.02
C VAL A 73 -10.85 -5.68 8.20
N GLU A 74 -11.75 -6.67 8.28
CA GLU A 74 -11.76 -7.67 9.36
C GLU A 74 -10.53 -8.58 9.33
N LEU A 75 -9.80 -8.65 8.19
CA LEU A 75 -8.55 -9.40 8.09
C LEU A 75 -7.41 -8.75 8.89
N VAL A 76 -7.52 -7.45 9.19
CA VAL A 76 -6.42 -6.63 9.70
C VAL A 76 -6.77 -5.80 10.93
N ALA A 77 -8.06 -5.72 11.29
CA ALA A 77 -8.52 -4.99 12.46
C ALA A 77 -9.80 -5.59 13.03
N GLU A 78 -9.98 -5.48 14.34
CA GLU A 78 -11.27 -5.68 14.99
C GLU A 78 -12.17 -4.47 14.69
N VAL A 79 -13.35 -4.72 14.12
CA VAL A 79 -14.28 -3.66 13.72
C VAL A 79 -15.53 -3.70 14.58
N GLN A 80 -15.91 -2.53 15.11
CA GLN A 80 -17.19 -2.34 15.77
C GLN A 80 -18.20 -1.83 14.74
N TYR A 81 -19.37 -2.47 14.71
CA TYR A 81 -20.45 -2.15 13.79
C TYR A 81 -21.59 -1.37 14.49
N PRO A 82 -22.34 -0.52 13.76
CA PRO A 82 -22.17 -0.22 12.34
C PRO A 82 -20.91 0.62 12.10
N LEU A 83 -20.23 0.37 10.97
CA LEU A 83 -19.26 1.34 10.48
C LEU A 83 -20.03 2.64 10.24
N GLU A 84 -19.57 3.74 10.81
CA GLU A 84 -20.18 5.05 10.56
C GLU A 84 -19.98 5.38 9.07
N GLU A 85 -21.00 5.09 8.26
CA GLU A 85 -21.14 5.59 6.91
C GLU A 85 -21.52 7.07 7.00
N GLU A 86 -20.54 7.95 7.26
CA GLU A 86 -20.55 9.38 6.88
C GLU A 86 -19.53 10.15 7.71
N ILE A 87 -18.33 10.35 7.15
CA ILE A 87 -17.72 11.68 7.18
C ILE A 87 -17.11 11.90 5.78
N MET A 88 -17.92 12.45 4.87
CA MET A 88 -17.41 13.27 3.77
C MET A 88 -17.16 14.68 4.29
#